data_AF-A0A4Y2UVS9-F1
#
_entry.id   AF-A0A4Y2UVS9-F1
#
_cell.length_a   1.000
_cell.length_b   1.000
_cell.length_c   1.000
_cell.angle_alpha   90.00
_cell.angle_beta   90.00
_cell.angle_gamma   90.00
#
_symmetry.space_group_name_H-M   'P 1'
#
loop_
_entity.id
_entity.type
_entity.pdbx_description
1 polymer ?
#
loop_
_entity_poly.entity_id
_entity_poly.type
_entity_poly.pdbx_seq_one_letter_code
_entity_poly.pdbx_strand_id
1 'polypeptide(L)'
;MHARVGKKMAALNDGVVYISQWDMVLEDKYNLCQGSYNQVLTAFENVIHIEYKPEVEKADPISAALAKNATDAMCMVEPLYTWPALATYIYELVDLPCPVEMDIFDNICYSLIHFMMTFLIKFDRVRFCVNKWTRWKIKAAERKDLQFMEKKDVQLLLEQYY
;
A
#
# COMPACT_ATOMS: atom_id res chain seq x y z
N MET A 1 20.29 2.24 -25.76
CA MET A 1 18.85 2.21 -25.38
C MET A 1 18.62 2.82 -24.00
N HIS A 2 19.46 2.52 -22.99
CA HIS A 2 19.46 3.13 -21.65
C HIS A 2 19.33 4.68 -21.62
N ALA A 3 20.08 5.41 -22.45
CA ALA A 3 20.04 6.87 -22.46
C ALA A 3 18.71 7.49 -22.96
N ARG A 4 17.92 6.74 -23.75
CA ARG A 4 16.66 7.26 -24.33
C ARG A 4 15.47 7.12 -23.38
N VAL A 5 15.51 6.12 -22.50
CA VAL A 5 14.48 5.87 -21.48
C VAL A 5 14.71 6.77 -20.27
N GLY A 6 15.96 6.92 -19.81
CA GLY A 6 16.29 7.87 -18.74
C GLY A 6 15.86 9.31 -19.06
N LYS A 7 15.96 9.71 -20.33
CA LYS A 7 15.49 11.04 -20.79
C LYS A 7 13.96 11.18 -20.78
N LYS A 8 13.21 10.10 -21.00
CA LYS A 8 11.74 10.08 -20.92
C LYS A 8 11.24 10.01 -19.47
N MET A 9 11.92 9.25 -18.61
CA MET A 9 11.62 9.20 -17.17
C MET A 9 11.93 10.52 -16.48
N ALA A 10 13.04 11.19 -16.84
CA ALA A 10 13.34 12.53 -16.36
C ALA A 10 12.32 13.60 -16.84
N ALA A 11 11.72 13.40 -18.02
CA ALA A 11 10.67 14.27 -18.54
C ALA A 11 9.29 14.03 -17.89
N LEU A 12 9.09 12.84 -17.30
CA LEU A 12 7.90 12.44 -16.54
C LEU A 12 8.07 12.67 -15.03
N ASN A 13 9.04 13.48 -14.59
CA ASN A 13 9.30 13.78 -13.18
C ASN A 13 8.15 14.59 -12.54
N ASP A 14 7.04 13.93 -12.31
CA ASP A 14 5.82 14.35 -11.63
C ASP A 14 5.87 14.04 -10.11
N GLY A 15 7.04 13.63 -9.61
CA GLY A 15 7.23 13.25 -8.20
C GLY A 15 6.63 11.88 -7.84
N VAL A 16 6.31 11.05 -8.84
CA VAL A 16 5.92 9.65 -8.66
C VAL A 16 7.16 8.76 -8.86
N VAL A 17 7.50 7.97 -7.84
CA VAL A 17 8.53 6.94 -7.98
C VAL A 17 7.92 5.79 -8.77
N TYR A 18 8.22 5.73 -10.06
CA TYR A 18 7.97 4.54 -10.87
C TYR A 18 9.07 3.54 -10.53
N ILE A 19 8.84 2.64 -9.57
CA ILE A 19 9.70 1.46 -9.40
C ILE A 19 9.46 0.62 -10.64
N SER A 20 10.36 0.69 -11.60
CA SER A 20 10.30 -0.18 -12.75
C SER A 20 10.84 -1.55 -12.34
N GLN A 21 10.28 -2.65 -12.85
CA GLN A 21 10.78 -4.00 -12.57
C GLN A 21 12.29 -4.17 -12.89
N TRP A 22 12.86 -3.22 -13.65
CA TRP A 22 14.29 -3.09 -13.98
C TRP A 22 15.17 -2.59 -12.83
N ASP A 23 14.61 -1.96 -11.79
CA ASP A 23 15.33 -1.50 -10.59
C ASP A 23 15.49 -2.62 -9.54
N MET A 24 14.72 -3.70 -9.68
CA MET A 24 14.92 -4.96 -8.97
C MET A 24 15.80 -5.84 -9.86
N VAL A 25 16.93 -6.35 -9.35
CA VAL A 25 17.89 -7.17 -10.11
C VAL A 25 17.26 -8.52 -10.50
N LEU A 26 16.37 -8.50 -11.49
CA LEU A 26 15.71 -9.67 -12.06
C LEU A 26 16.37 -9.97 -13.40
N GLU A 27 16.75 -11.22 -13.63
CA GLU A 27 17.25 -11.63 -14.95
C GLU A 27 16.13 -11.47 -15.99
N ASP A 28 16.48 -11.02 -17.21
CA ASP A 28 15.53 -10.72 -18.29
C ASP A 28 14.52 -11.85 -18.57
N LYS A 29 14.93 -13.12 -18.43
CA LYS A 29 14.02 -14.27 -18.60
C LYS A 29 12.87 -14.34 -17.57
N TYR A 30 12.98 -13.62 -16.46
CA TYR A 30 11.95 -13.48 -15.42
C TYR A 30 11.24 -12.12 -15.47
N ASN A 31 11.54 -11.30 -16.47
CA ASN A 31 10.89 -10.02 -16.66
C ASN A 31 9.49 -10.23 -17.26
N LEU A 32 8.47 -10.15 -16.41
CA LEU A 32 7.07 -10.26 -16.81
C LEU A 32 6.64 -9.17 -17.81
N CYS A 33 7.39 -8.06 -17.90
CA CYS A 33 7.13 -6.99 -18.86
C CYS A 33 7.83 -7.21 -20.22
N GLN A 34 8.53 -8.32 -20.41
CA GLN A 34 9.24 -8.63 -21.64
C GLN A 34 8.34 -9.38 -22.63
N GLY A 35 7.91 -8.69 -23.70
CA GLY A 35 7.10 -9.28 -24.77
C GLY A 35 6.09 -8.30 -25.34
N SER A 36 5.20 -8.81 -26.18
CA SER A 36 4.00 -8.06 -26.62
C SER A 36 2.98 -7.95 -25.48
N TYR A 37 2.10 -6.94 -25.54
CA TYR A 37 1.06 -6.70 -24.52
C TYR A 37 0.26 -7.97 -24.18
N ASN A 38 -0.13 -8.75 -25.19
CA ASN A 38 -0.89 -9.98 -24.99
C ASN A 38 -0.07 -11.06 -24.27
N GLN A 39 1.24 -11.16 -24.55
CA GLN A 39 2.11 -12.13 -23.87
C GLN A 39 2.30 -11.76 -22.39
N VAL A 40 2.46 -10.47 -22.10
CA VAL A 40 2.54 -9.96 -20.72
C VAL A 40 1.22 -10.21 -19.99
N LEU A 41 0.09 -9.91 -20.63
CA LEU A 41 -1.24 -10.12 -20.05
C LEU A 41 -1.48 -11.59 -19.70
N THR A 42 -1.23 -12.51 -20.64
CA THR A 42 -1.39 -13.95 -20.40
C THR A 42 -0.42 -14.47 -19.33
N ALA A 43 0.82 -14.00 -19.29
CA ALA A 43 1.77 -14.37 -18.24
C ALA A 43 1.28 -13.91 -16.86
N PHE A 44 0.74 -12.69 -16.77
CA PHE A 44 0.13 -12.16 -15.56
C PHE A 44 -1.10 -12.95 -15.12
N GLU A 45 -2.03 -13.24 -16.05
CA GLU A 45 -3.23 -14.04 -15.76
C GLU A 45 -2.87 -15.42 -15.21
N ASN A 46 -1.86 -16.08 -15.78
CA ASN A 46 -1.39 -17.37 -15.30
C ASN A 46 -0.82 -17.30 -13.87
N VAL A 47 0.03 -16.31 -13.57
CA VAL A 47 0.61 -16.14 -12.22
C VAL A 47 -0.48 -15.84 -11.19
N ILE A 48 -1.40 -14.93 -11.51
CA ILE A 48 -2.49 -14.52 -10.62
C ILE A 48 -3.44 -15.70 -10.34
N HIS A 49 -3.80 -16.49 -11.35
CA HIS A 49 -4.76 -17.57 -11.19
C HIS A 49 -4.17 -18.86 -10.59
N ILE A 50 -2.94 -19.22 -10.95
CA ILE A 50 -2.35 -20.52 -10.59
C ILE A 50 -1.58 -20.47 -9.28
N GLU A 51 -0.83 -19.40 -9.03
CA GLU A 51 0.08 -19.35 -7.87
C GLU A 51 -0.52 -18.51 -6.74
N TYR A 52 -1.06 -17.34 -7.07
CA TYR A 52 -1.53 -16.41 -6.05
C TYR A 52 -2.81 -16.88 -5.35
N LYS A 53 -3.82 -17.38 -6.08
CA LYS A 53 -5.10 -17.80 -5.48
C LYS A 53 -4.94 -18.96 -4.47
N PRO A 54 -4.17 -20.04 -4.75
CA PRO A 54 -3.95 -21.12 -3.78
C PRO A 54 -3.13 -20.73 -2.54
N GLU A 55 -2.17 -19.80 -2.66
CA GLU A 55 -1.37 -19.34 -1.52
C GLU A 55 -2.18 -18.47 -0.54
N VAL A 56 -3.13 -17.66 -1.04
CA VAL A 56 -3.98 -16.83 -0.16
C VAL A 56 -4.93 -17.67 0.69
N GLU A 57 -5.38 -18.83 0.22
CA GLU A 57 -6.18 -19.78 1.01
C GLU A 57 -5.44 -20.28 2.26
N LYS A 58 -4.10 -20.33 2.20
CA LYS A 58 -3.22 -20.74 3.30
C LYS A 58 -2.17 -19.68 3.57
N ALA A 59 -2.63 -18.49 3.95
CA ALA A 59 -1.74 -17.38 4.27
C ALA A 59 -0.69 -17.78 5.33
N ASP A 60 0.58 -17.53 5.03
CA ASP A 60 1.66 -17.69 6.00
C ASP A 60 1.39 -16.80 7.23
N PRO A 61 1.51 -17.33 8.46
CA PRO A 61 1.17 -16.58 9.67
C PRO A 61 2.06 -15.35 9.88
N ILE A 62 3.31 -15.34 9.40
CA ILE A 62 4.21 -14.19 9.48
C ILE A 62 3.72 -13.10 8.52
N SER A 63 3.37 -13.45 7.28
CA SER A 63 2.80 -12.50 6.32
C SER A 63 1.48 -11.91 6.79
N ALA A 64 0.59 -12.74 7.36
CA ALA A 64 -0.67 -12.27 7.92
C ALA A 64 -0.45 -11.33 9.12
N ALA A 65 0.48 -11.66 10.01
CA ALA A 65 0.84 -10.80 11.13
C ALA A 65 1.47 -9.48 10.67
N LEU A 66 2.32 -9.51 9.64
CA LEU A 66 2.92 -8.31 9.05
C LEU A 66 1.86 -7.39 8.45
N ALA A 67 0.93 -7.94 7.67
CA ALA A 67 -0.18 -7.19 7.09
C ALA A 67 -1.06 -6.55 8.16
N LYS A 68 -1.37 -7.30 9.23
CA LYS A 68 -2.11 -6.78 10.38
C LYS A 68 -1.35 -5.63 11.06
N ASN A 69 -0.09 -5.82 11.40
CA ASN A 69 0.72 -4.81 12.08
C ASN A 69 0.87 -3.52 11.24
N ALA A 70 1.03 -3.66 9.92
CA ALA A 70 1.05 -2.53 9.00
C ALA A 70 -0.29 -1.77 9.00
N THR A 71 -1.40 -2.51 9.01
CA THR A 71 -2.75 -1.93 9.07
C THR A 71 -3.00 -1.22 10.39
N ASP A 72 -2.60 -1.83 11.52
CA ASP A 72 -2.72 -1.24 12.85
C ASP A 72 -1.92 0.06 12.95
N ALA A 73 -0.71 0.10 12.37
CA ALA A 73 0.08 1.34 12.27
C ALA A 73 -0.62 2.41 11.43
N MET A 74 -1.25 2.04 10.31
CA MET A 74 -2.03 2.98 9.49
C MET A 74 -3.29 3.47 10.22
N CYS A 75 -3.94 2.62 11.02
CA CYS A 75 -5.11 2.94 11.81
C CYS A 75 -4.85 4.08 12.80
N MET A 76 -3.60 4.21 13.30
CA MET A 76 -3.18 5.34 14.14
C MET A 76 -3.30 6.70 13.43
N VAL A 77 -3.23 6.73 12.09
CA VAL A 77 -3.33 7.93 11.25
C VAL A 77 -4.70 8.07 10.59
N GLU A 78 -5.31 6.95 10.21
CA GLU A 78 -6.64 6.86 9.62
C GLU A 78 -7.49 5.81 10.35
N PRO A 79 -8.27 6.22 11.37
CA PRO A 79 -9.05 5.31 12.23
C PRO A 79 -10.09 4.45 11.50
N LEU A 80 -10.40 4.79 10.25
CA LEU A 80 -11.35 4.07 9.39
C LEU A 80 -10.73 2.87 8.68
N TYR A 81 -9.42 2.63 8.84
CA TYR A 81 -8.69 1.49 8.30
C TYR A 81 -8.42 0.46 9.40
N THR A 82 -9.46 -0.25 9.85
CA THR A 82 -9.30 -1.35 10.80
C THR A 82 -8.87 -2.63 10.10
N TRP A 83 -8.13 -3.48 10.81
CA TRP A 83 -7.70 -4.78 10.29
C TRP A 83 -8.89 -5.67 9.88
N PRO A 84 -9.95 -5.86 10.71
CA PRO A 84 -11.07 -6.72 10.33
C PRO A 84 -11.78 -6.26 9.05
N ALA A 85 -11.98 -4.95 8.90
CA ALA A 85 -12.60 -4.37 7.72
C ALA A 85 -11.74 -4.57 6.46
N LEU A 86 -10.43 -4.29 6.56
CA LEU A 86 -9.51 -4.44 5.44
C LEU A 86 -9.31 -5.92 5.06
N ALA A 87 -9.14 -6.80 6.04
CA ALA A 87 -9.03 -8.23 5.81
C ALA A 87 -10.28 -8.76 5.11
N THR A 88 -11.48 -8.42 5.59
CA THR A 88 -12.73 -8.84 4.95
C THR A 88 -12.79 -8.39 3.49
N TYR A 89 -12.44 -7.13 3.21
CA TYR A 89 -12.42 -6.61 1.84
C TYR A 89 -11.41 -7.34 0.94
N ILE A 90 -10.21 -7.66 1.44
CA ILE A 90 -9.20 -8.41 0.66
C ILE A 90 -9.68 -9.83 0.37
N TYR A 91 -10.24 -10.53 1.36
CA TYR A 91 -10.77 -11.89 1.20
C TYR A 91 -11.95 -11.92 0.23
N GLU A 92 -12.82 -10.91 0.26
CA GLU A 92 -13.89 -10.73 -0.72
C GLU A 92 -13.34 -10.57 -2.15
N LEU A 93 -12.29 -9.77 -2.35
CA LEU A 93 -11.68 -9.57 -3.67
C LEU A 93 -11.13 -10.86 -4.30
N VAL A 94 -10.67 -11.80 -3.47
CA VAL A 94 -10.13 -13.09 -3.93
C VAL A 94 -11.16 -14.22 -3.88
N ASP A 95 -12.42 -13.91 -3.54
CA ASP A 95 -13.53 -14.85 -3.44
C ASP A 95 -13.26 -15.98 -2.42
N LEU A 96 -12.80 -15.60 -1.22
CA LEU A 96 -12.53 -16.50 -0.10
C LEU A 96 -13.28 -16.07 1.16
N PRO A 97 -13.66 -17.02 2.05
CA PRO A 97 -14.26 -16.69 3.33
C PRO A 97 -13.22 -16.04 4.25
N CYS A 98 -13.54 -14.88 4.81
CA CYS A 98 -12.65 -14.22 5.76
C CYS A 98 -12.73 -14.90 7.14
N PRO A 99 -11.60 -15.31 7.75
CA PRO A 99 -11.59 -15.92 9.08
C PRO A 99 -11.67 -14.90 10.22
N VAL A 100 -11.71 -13.59 9.92
CA VAL A 100 -11.70 -12.51 10.91
C VAL A 100 -13.13 -12.08 11.20
N GLU A 101 -13.53 -12.11 12.47
CA GLU A 101 -14.81 -11.59 12.91
C GLU A 101 -14.81 -10.05 12.89
N MET A 102 -15.90 -9.45 12.41
CA MET A 102 -16.10 -8.00 12.40
C MET A 102 -17.13 -7.59 13.46
N ASP A 103 -16.84 -6.52 14.19
CA ASP A 103 -17.83 -5.87 15.05
C ASP A 103 -18.69 -4.82 14.28
N ILE A 104 -19.56 -4.11 14.99
CA ILE A 104 -20.43 -3.09 14.38
C ILE A 104 -19.62 -1.94 13.77
N PHE A 105 -18.53 -1.53 14.41
CA PHE A 105 -17.69 -0.44 13.92
C PHE A 105 -16.88 -0.87 12.69
N ASP A 106 -16.35 -2.09 12.69
CA ASP A 106 -15.66 -2.70 11.55
C ASP A 106 -16.58 -2.81 10.33
N ASN A 107 -17.86 -3.16 10.53
CA ASN A 107 -18.83 -3.19 9.43
C ASN A 107 -19.05 -1.83 8.77
N ILE A 108 -19.04 -0.74 9.56
CA ILE A 108 -19.10 0.63 9.02
C ILE A 108 -17.82 0.94 8.22
N CYS A 109 -16.66 0.59 8.77
CA CYS A 109 -15.37 0.79 8.11
C CYS A 109 -15.28 0.00 6.80
N TYR A 110 -15.68 -1.27 6.80
CA TYR A 110 -15.73 -2.13 5.62
C TYR A 110 -16.66 -1.55 4.56
N SER A 111 -17.87 -1.13 4.94
CA SER A 111 -18.82 -0.51 4.00
C SER A 111 -18.22 0.72 3.33
N LEU A 112 -17.49 1.54 4.09
CA LEU A 112 -16.80 2.71 3.57
C LEU A 112 -15.65 2.32 2.63
N ILE A 113 -14.80 1.36 3.01
CA ILE A 113 -13.70 0.86 2.17
C ILE A 113 -14.27 0.31 0.86
N HIS A 114 -15.26 -0.56 0.93
CA HIS A 114 -15.91 -1.15 -0.23
C HIS A 114 -16.52 -0.08 -1.13
N PHE A 115 -17.25 0.90 -0.58
CA PHE A 115 -17.79 2.03 -1.35
C PHE A 115 -16.69 2.87 -2.01
N MET A 116 -15.64 3.20 -1.26
CA MET A 116 -14.52 3.98 -1.77
C MET A 116 -13.87 3.27 -2.96
N MET A 117 -13.48 2.00 -2.78
CA MET A 117 -12.74 1.23 -3.76
C MET A 117 -13.60 0.84 -4.98
N THR A 118 -14.87 0.51 -4.78
CA THR A 118 -15.76 0.08 -5.89
C THR A 118 -16.27 1.26 -6.71
N PHE A 119 -16.51 2.42 -6.09
CA PHE A 119 -17.20 3.54 -6.73
C PHE A 119 -16.36 4.81 -6.80
N LEU A 120 -15.86 5.31 -5.66
CA LEU A 120 -15.27 6.65 -5.59
C LEU A 120 -13.92 6.76 -6.31
N ILE A 121 -13.06 5.73 -6.25
CA ILE A 121 -11.73 5.83 -6.87
C ILE A 121 -11.77 5.90 -8.39
N LYS A 122 -12.90 5.54 -9.02
CA LYS A 122 -13.08 5.63 -10.48
C LYS A 122 -13.06 7.08 -10.97
N PHE A 123 -13.36 8.05 -10.09
CA PHE A 123 -13.32 9.46 -10.42
C PHE A 123 -11.95 10.06 -10.12
N ASP A 124 -11.22 10.48 -11.17
CA ASP A 124 -9.85 11.00 -11.03
C ASP A 124 -9.75 12.20 -10.08
N ARG A 125 -10.78 13.07 -10.04
CA ARG A 125 -10.83 14.20 -9.10
C ARG A 125 -10.88 13.74 -7.64
N VAL A 126 -11.64 12.69 -7.36
CA VAL A 126 -11.74 12.15 -6.00
C VAL A 126 -10.40 11.53 -5.60
N ARG A 127 -9.79 10.73 -6.49
CA ARG A 127 -8.46 10.15 -6.28
C ARG A 127 -7.41 11.23 -6.00
N PHE A 128 -7.41 12.33 -6.78
CA PHE A 128 -6.51 13.45 -6.56
C PHE A 128 -6.71 14.12 -5.20
N CYS A 129 -7.96 14.40 -4.82
CA CYS A 129 -8.29 15.01 -3.53
C CYS A 129 -7.90 14.12 -2.35
N VAL A 130 -8.24 12.83 -2.39
CA VAL A 130 -7.89 11.86 -1.34
C VAL A 130 -6.37 11.74 -1.20
N ASN A 131 -5.64 11.61 -2.31
CA ASN A 131 -4.18 11.54 -2.27
C ASN A 131 -3.55 12.80 -1.67
N LYS A 132 -4.08 13.99 -2.01
CA LYS A 132 -3.61 15.26 -1.44
C LYS A 132 -3.87 15.34 0.06
N TRP A 133 -5.04 14.89 0.50
CA TRP A 133 -5.43 14.84 1.91
C TRP A 133 -4.53 13.88 2.72
N THR A 134 -4.33 12.65 2.23
CA THR A 134 -3.47 11.65 2.88
C THR A 134 -2.04 12.14 3.00
N ARG A 135 -1.47 12.74 1.93
CA ARG A 135 -0.13 13.34 1.98
C ARG A 135 -0.02 14.46 3.02
N TRP A 136 -1.07 15.28 3.16
CA TRP A 136 -1.09 16.32 4.18
C TRP A 136 -1.10 15.74 5.60
N LYS A 137 -1.89 14.69 5.85
CA LYS A 137 -1.91 13.98 7.14
C LYS A 137 -0.54 13.39 7.48
N ILE A 138 0.11 12.71 6.53
CA ILE A 138 1.46 12.14 6.72
C ILE A 138 2.46 13.24 7.08
N LYS A 139 2.51 14.34 6.32
CA LYS A 139 3.38 15.49 6.62
C LYS A 139 3.08 16.14 7.96
N ALA A 140 1.83 16.08 8.43
CA ALA A 140 1.47 16.58 9.75
C ALA A 140 1.97 15.64 10.86
N ALA A 141 1.89 14.32 10.66
CA ALA A 141 2.44 13.32 11.57
C ALA A 141 3.97 13.43 11.65
N GLU A 142 4.68 13.47 10.51
CA GLU A 142 6.14 13.63 10.45
C GLU A 142 6.62 14.89 11.20
N ARG A 143 5.91 16.01 11.05
CA ARG A 143 6.25 17.25 11.77
C ARG A 143 6.07 17.12 13.28
N LYS A 144 5.04 16.39 13.74
CA LYS A 144 4.83 16.15 15.17
C LYS A 144 5.94 15.25 15.74
N ASP A 145 6.34 14.21 15.00
CA ASP A 145 7.42 13.31 15.41
C ASP A 145 8.77 14.04 15.49
N LEU A 146 9.09 14.87 14.49
CA LEU A 146 10.30 15.70 14.51
C LEU A 146 10.33 16.64 15.72
N GLN A 147 9.22 17.31 16.02
CA GLN A 147 9.11 18.17 17.21
C GLN A 147 9.22 17.39 18.52
N PHE A 148 8.74 16.14 18.55
CA PHE A 148 8.86 15.28 19.72
C PHE A 148 10.30 14.82 19.93
N MET A 149 11.00 14.44 18.86
CA MET A 149 12.43 14.08 18.90
C MET A 149 13.29 15.26 19.34
N GLU A 150 13.09 16.44 18.78
CA GLU A 150 13.82 17.66 19.15
C GLU A 150 13.63 17.99 20.64
N LYS A 151 12.40 17.89 21.16
CA LYS A 151 12.14 18.07 22.61
C LYS A 151 12.86 17.04 23.48
N LYS A 152 12.89 15.78 23.05
CA LYS A 152 13.54 14.69 23.78
C LYS A 152 15.07 14.86 23.80
N ASP A 153 15.66 15.28 22.68
CA ASP A 153 17.10 15.57 22.57
C ASP A 153 17.49 16.75 23.46
N VAL A 154 16.69 17.83 23.46
CA VAL A 154 16.89 18.97 24.37
C VAL A 154 16.79 18.54 25.84
N GLN A 155 15.85 17.66 26.17
CA GLN A 155 15.66 17.17 27.54
C GLN A 155 16.82 16.28 28.00
N LEU A 156 17.33 15.39 27.14
CA LEU A 156 18.53 14.57 27.39
C LEU A 156 19.79 15.42 27.57
N LEU A 157 19.94 16.47 26.77
CA LEU A 157 21.03 17.43 26.94
C LEU A 157 20.94 18.11 28.31
N LEU A 158 19.76 18.58 28.71
CA LEU A 158 19.57 19.22 30.02
C LEU A 158 19.86 18.26 31.19
N GLU A 159 19.48 17.00 31.10
CA GLU A 159 19.79 15.96 32.11
C GLU A 159 21.29 15.59 32.16
N GLN A 160 22.07 15.86 31.13
CA GLN A 160 23.53 15.69 31.18
C GLN A 160 24.27 16.86 31.85
N TYR A 161 23.65 18.04 31.91
CA TYR A 161 24.24 19.26 32.46
C TYR A 161 23.82 19.56 33.91
N TYR A 162 22.89 18.78 34.48
CA TYR A 162 22.41 18.86 35.87
C TYR A 162 22.61 17.54 36.59
#